data_AF-A0A137P0I8-F1
#
_entry.id   AF-A0A137P0I8-F1
#
_cell.length_a   1.000
_cell.length_b   1.000
_cell.length_c   1.000
_cell.angle_alpha   90.00
_cell.angle_beta   90.00
_cell.angle_gamma   90.00
#
_symmetry.space_group_name_H-M   'P 1'
#
loop_
_entity.id
_entity.type
_entity.pdbx_description
1 polymer ?
#
loop_
_entity_poly.entity_id
_entity_poly.type
_entity_poly.pdbx_seq_one_letter_code
_entity_poly.pdbx_strand_id
1 'polypeptide(L)'
;SNSCKLPLDEDIVPVTPRYSNKGFAMSPDEDCTPGKFCPYACRPGMYSAQWSPHSTCHTGPQCGSHLGGGYCNANGTLTKPFPERPWCEPGVGNVGLLNKLKQPVSACQTVYPGNEAMLIPTVVHPSENETMNVPPSKYWFGTSAHYYLNPAPSTRKECRWGNHGNPVGNWSPYVLGMGQASDGLTYISLNWNPEFTKDKPHLYKVKIECEEGGECLGLPCSIDPSQGTQGGGCTVTLKKGSRANFVVY
;
A
#
# COMPACT_ATOMS: atom_id res chain seq x y z
N SER A 1 -21.94 -21.46 7.17
CA SER A 1 -21.40 -20.46 6.21
C SER A 1 -20.12 -21.03 5.63
N ASN A 2 -20.07 -21.25 4.31
CA ASN A 2 -18.91 -21.82 3.59
C ASN A 2 -17.90 -20.72 3.18
N SER A 3 -17.65 -19.73 4.03
CA SER A 3 -16.65 -18.69 3.75
C SER A 3 -15.25 -19.28 3.73
N CYS A 4 -14.41 -18.84 2.79
CA CYS A 4 -13.00 -19.21 2.82
C CYS A 4 -12.28 -18.59 4.03
N LYS A 5 -11.18 -19.23 4.41
CA LYS A 5 -10.29 -18.76 5.48
C LYS A 5 -9.06 -18.14 4.87
N LEU A 6 -8.55 -17.09 5.50
CA LEU A 6 -7.26 -16.49 5.15
C LEU A 6 -6.18 -17.60 5.23
N PRO A 7 -5.27 -17.70 4.26
CA PRO A 7 -4.19 -18.67 4.31
C PRO A 7 -3.32 -18.45 5.53
N LEU A 8 -2.85 -19.55 6.13
CA LEU A 8 -1.83 -19.50 7.17
C LEU A 8 -0.46 -19.48 6.48
N ASP A 9 0.11 -18.30 6.36
CA ASP A 9 1.39 -18.03 5.73
C ASP A 9 2.09 -16.91 6.53
N GLU A 10 3.40 -17.02 6.72
CA GLU A 10 4.16 -16.08 7.57
C GLU A 10 4.26 -14.67 6.98
N ASP A 11 4.14 -14.55 5.66
CA ASP A 11 4.19 -13.28 4.96
C ASP A 11 2.82 -12.61 4.87
N ILE A 12 1.74 -13.29 5.25
CA ILE A 12 0.38 -12.74 5.22
C ILE A 12 0.03 -12.10 6.57
N VAL A 13 -0.41 -10.85 6.53
CA VAL A 13 -0.90 -10.11 7.69
C VAL A 13 -2.42 -9.96 7.66
N PRO A 14 -3.14 -10.26 8.76
CA PRO A 14 -4.60 -10.15 8.75
C PRO A 14 -5.07 -8.69 8.83
N VAL A 15 -5.98 -8.32 7.93
CA VAL A 15 -6.69 -7.03 7.91
C VAL A 15 -8.02 -7.17 8.62
N THR A 16 -8.20 -6.45 9.74
CA THR A 16 -9.42 -6.45 10.55
C THR A 16 -10.01 -7.85 10.84
N PRO A 17 -9.24 -8.84 11.35
CA PRO A 17 -9.65 -10.25 11.43
C PRO A 17 -10.88 -10.56 12.29
N ARG A 18 -11.35 -9.59 13.09
CA ARG A 18 -12.53 -9.71 13.93
C ARG A 18 -13.85 -9.36 13.21
N TYR A 19 -13.77 -8.92 11.96
CA TYR A 19 -14.92 -8.53 11.15
C TYR A 19 -15.25 -9.60 10.09
N SER A 20 -16.26 -9.34 9.26
CA SER A 20 -16.78 -10.29 8.25
C SER A 20 -15.71 -10.70 7.22
N ASN A 21 -14.77 -9.80 6.92
CA ASN A 21 -13.65 -10.11 6.03
C ASN A 21 -12.65 -11.12 6.61
N LYS A 22 -12.73 -11.50 7.89
CA LYS A 22 -11.93 -12.58 8.51
C LYS A 22 -10.42 -12.49 8.25
N GLY A 23 -9.90 -11.28 8.06
CA GLY A 23 -8.47 -11.04 7.84
C GLY A 23 -8.07 -10.81 6.39
N PHE A 24 -8.95 -11.05 5.42
CA PHE A 24 -8.70 -10.72 4.01
C PHE A 24 -8.58 -9.21 3.82
N ALA A 25 -7.81 -8.77 2.83
CA ALA A 25 -7.66 -7.37 2.46
C ALA A 25 -8.88 -6.87 1.67
N MET A 26 -10.04 -6.96 2.31
CA MET A 26 -11.37 -6.62 1.81
C MET A 26 -12.04 -5.69 2.82
N SER A 27 -13.10 -4.98 2.43
CA SER A 27 -13.80 -4.09 3.37
C SER A 27 -14.28 -4.87 4.60
N PRO A 28 -14.30 -4.30 5.82
CA PRO A 28 -14.61 -5.06 7.03
C PRO A 28 -15.95 -5.81 7.01
N ASP A 29 -16.93 -5.29 6.27
CA ASP A 29 -18.27 -5.84 6.05
C ASP A 29 -18.36 -6.82 4.86
N GLU A 30 -17.25 -7.11 4.19
CA GLU A 30 -17.22 -7.94 2.99
C GLU A 30 -16.72 -9.37 3.29
N ASP A 31 -17.56 -10.38 3.09
CA ASP A 31 -17.18 -11.79 3.24
C ASP A 31 -16.46 -12.33 1.99
N CYS A 32 -15.38 -13.09 2.21
CA CYS A 32 -14.78 -13.97 1.21
C CYS A 32 -15.60 -15.26 1.06
N THR A 33 -16.57 -15.23 0.13
CA THR A 33 -17.50 -16.35 -0.15
C THR A 33 -17.09 -17.15 -1.39
N PRO A 34 -17.59 -18.39 -1.53
CA PRO A 34 -17.34 -19.20 -2.72
C PRO A 34 -17.68 -18.48 -4.03
N GLY A 35 -16.88 -18.72 -5.06
CA GLY A 35 -17.00 -18.09 -6.38
C GLY A 35 -16.28 -16.75 -6.52
N LYS A 36 -15.67 -16.22 -5.46
CA LYS A 36 -14.98 -14.93 -5.46
C LYS A 36 -13.45 -15.07 -5.44
N PHE A 37 -12.78 -14.05 -5.96
CA PHE A 37 -11.39 -13.76 -5.65
C PHE A 37 -11.32 -12.97 -4.34
N CYS A 38 -10.40 -13.34 -3.46
CA CYS A 38 -10.26 -12.76 -2.13
C CYS A 38 -8.84 -12.22 -1.94
N PRO A 39 -8.66 -10.89 -2.04
CA PRO A 39 -7.39 -10.23 -1.79
C PRO A 39 -6.91 -10.44 -0.35
N TYR A 40 -5.60 -10.52 -0.16
CA TYR A 40 -4.96 -10.60 1.15
C TYR A 40 -3.81 -9.60 1.22
N ALA A 41 -3.37 -9.30 2.44
CA ALA A 41 -2.29 -8.37 2.70
C ALA A 41 -1.00 -9.12 2.94
N CYS A 42 0.05 -8.79 2.19
CA CYS A 42 1.41 -9.19 2.53
C CYS A 42 2.02 -8.23 3.55
N ARG A 43 3.00 -8.68 4.32
CA ARG A 43 3.76 -7.83 5.24
C ARG A 43 4.46 -6.68 4.50
N PRO A 44 4.86 -5.60 5.21
CA PRO A 44 5.57 -4.48 4.59
C PRO A 44 6.74 -4.91 3.70
N GLY A 45 6.89 -4.25 2.56
CA GLY A 45 7.93 -4.55 1.55
C GLY A 45 7.56 -5.63 0.54
N MET A 46 6.41 -6.29 0.67
CA MET A 46 5.98 -7.39 -0.21
C MET A 46 4.67 -7.07 -0.95
N TYR A 47 4.40 -7.80 -2.05
CA TYR A 47 3.17 -7.72 -2.83
C TYR A 47 2.49 -9.07 -2.99
N SER A 48 1.17 -9.07 -3.24
CA SER A 48 0.40 -10.28 -3.53
C SER A 48 0.82 -10.88 -4.88
N ALA A 49 1.25 -12.13 -4.89
CA ALA A 49 1.62 -12.84 -6.11
C ALA A 49 0.45 -13.60 -6.77
N GLN A 50 -0.78 -13.37 -6.28
CA GLN A 50 -1.98 -14.10 -6.69
C GLN A 50 -3.08 -13.15 -7.17
N TRP A 51 -3.68 -13.47 -8.32
CA TRP A 51 -4.79 -12.75 -8.96
C TRP A 51 -5.37 -13.60 -10.09
N SER A 52 -6.47 -13.18 -10.71
CA SER A 52 -7.06 -13.92 -11.84
C SER A 52 -6.15 -13.93 -13.07
N PRO A 53 -5.80 -15.09 -13.65
CA PRO A 53 -5.06 -15.15 -14.90
C PRO A 53 -5.88 -14.61 -16.09
N HIS A 54 -7.18 -14.38 -15.91
CA HIS A 54 -8.06 -13.78 -16.90
C HIS A 54 -8.13 -12.25 -16.83
N SER A 55 -7.43 -11.60 -15.88
CA SER A 55 -7.31 -10.14 -15.91
C SER A 55 -6.59 -9.73 -17.20
N THR A 56 -7.03 -8.67 -17.85
CA THR A 56 -6.50 -8.22 -19.16
C THR A 56 -5.91 -6.82 -19.13
N CYS A 57 -6.25 -6.01 -18.13
CA CYS A 57 -5.67 -4.70 -17.89
C CYS A 57 -5.78 -4.31 -16.40
N HIS A 58 -5.17 -3.19 -16.00
CA HIS A 58 -5.07 -2.80 -14.59
C HIS A 58 -6.26 -1.97 -14.06
N THR A 59 -7.16 -1.49 -14.91
CA THR A 59 -8.24 -0.58 -14.46
C THR A 59 -9.58 -0.97 -15.06
N GLY A 60 -10.59 -1.03 -14.20
CA GLY A 60 -11.98 -1.21 -14.57
C GLY A 60 -12.45 -2.67 -14.39
N PRO A 61 -13.74 -2.86 -14.04
CA PRO A 61 -14.31 -4.20 -13.82
C PRO A 61 -14.16 -5.12 -15.02
N GLN A 62 -14.30 -4.59 -16.24
CA GLN A 62 -14.18 -5.33 -17.50
C GLN A 62 -12.79 -5.94 -17.71
N CYS A 63 -11.76 -5.39 -17.05
CA CYS A 63 -10.40 -5.89 -17.11
C CYS A 63 -10.07 -6.88 -16.00
N GLY A 64 -11.01 -7.14 -15.08
CA GLY A 64 -10.75 -7.96 -13.90
C GLY A 64 -9.80 -7.30 -12.91
N SER A 65 -9.76 -5.95 -12.81
CA SER A 65 -8.91 -5.24 -11.84
C SER A 65 -9.21 -5.60 -10.38
N HIS A 66 -10.46 -5.99 -10.13
CA HIS A 66 -10.98 -6.41 -8.83
C HIS A 66 -10.72 -7.88 -8.49
N LEU A 67 -10.19 -8.68 -9.42
CA LEU A 67 -10.02 -10.12 -9.25
C LEU A 67 -8.65 -10.47 -8.66
N GLY A 68 -8.35 -9.92 -7.49
CA GLY A 68 -7.08 -10.12 -6.78
C GLY A 68 -7.09 -11.22 -5.73
N GLY A 69 -5.92 -11.76 -5.42
CA GLY A 69 -5.72 -12.74 -4.36
C GLY A 69 -6.07 -14.19 -4.74
N GLY A 70 -6.44 -14.99 -3.74
CA GLY A 70 -6.80 -16.39 -3.92
C GLY A 70 -8.24 -16.59 -4.40
N TYR A 71 -8.51 -17.67 -5.11
CA TYR A 71 -9.88 -18.02 -5.51
C TYR A 71 -10.56 -18.88 -4.45
N CYS A 72 -11.76 -18.48 -4.02
CA CYS A 72 -12.57 -19.22 -3.05
C CYS A 72 -13.46 -20.25 -3.75
N ASN A 73 -13.15 -21.53 -3.56
CA ASN A 73 -13.86 -22.63 -4.21
C ASN A 73 -15.24 -22.88 -3.58
N ALA A 74 -16.10 -23.62 -4.30
CA ALA A 74 -17.44 -24.02 -3.86
C ALA A 74 -17.47 -24.69 -2.46
N ASN A 75 -16.41 -25.42 -2.12
CA ASN A 75 -16.25 -26.11 -0.84
C ASN A 75 -15.70 -25.22 0.30
N GLY A 76 -15.48 -23.92 0.07
CA GLY A 76 -14.93 -23.00 1.06
C GLY A 76 -13.41 -23.10 1.26
N THR A 77 -12.69 -23.70 0.31
CA THR A 77 -11.21 -23.73 0.30
C THR A 77 -10.64 -22.66 -0.62
N LEU A 78 -9.54 -22.03 -0.22
CA LEU A 78 -8.85 -21.01 -1.03
C LEU A 78 -7.75 -21.67 -1.86
N THR A 79 -7.68 -21.38 -3.16
CA THR A 79 -6.63 -21.86 -4.07
C THR A 79 -5.84 -20.70 -4.67
N LYS A 80 -4.54 -20.92 -4.86
CA LYS A 80 -3.64 -20.01 -5.60
C LYS A 80 -3.97 -20.09 -7.10
N PRO A 81 -4.34 -18.98 -7.76
CA PRO A 81 -4.48 -18.95 -9.22
C PRO A 81 -3.17 -19.22 -9.97
N PHE A 82 -2.02 -18.90 -9.36
CA PHE A 82 -0.68 -19.26 -9.83
C PHE A 82 -0.05 -20.24 -8.83
N PRO A 83 -0.30 -21.57 -8.97
CA PRO A 83 0.13 -22.57 -7.99
C PRO A 83 1.64 -22.60 -7.73
N GLU A 84 2.43 -22.26 -8.74
CA GLU A 84 3.89 -22.23 -8.73
C GLU A 84 4.48 -21.01 -8.01
N ARG A 85 3.68 -19.97 -7.78
CA ARG A 85 4.11 -18.75 -7.08
C ARG A 85 3.80 -18.84 -5.59
N PRO A 86 4.58 -18.20 -4.69
CA PRO A 86 4.19 -18.05 -3.29
C PRO A 86 2.93 -17.18 -3.15
N TRP A 87 2.41 -17.02 -1.93
CA TRP A 87 1.37 -16.02 -1.69
C TRP A 87 1.96 -14.61 -1.79
N CYS A 88 3.09 -14.35 -1.15
CA CYS A 88 3.74 -13.05 -1.16
C CYS A 88 5.09 -13.12 -1.86
N GLU A 89 5.39 -12.12 -2.69
CA GLU A 89 6.72 -11.92 -3.28
C GLU A 89 7.32 -10.60 -2.76
N PRO A 90 8.65 -10.53 -2.58
CA PRO A 90 9.30 -9.30 -2.17
C PRO A 90 9.27 -8.26 -3.30
N GLY A 91 9.01 -7.01 -2.93
CA GLY A 91 9.26 -5.86 -3.80
C GLY A 91 10.76 -5.60 -4.00
N VAL A 92 11.10 -4.52 -4.70
CA VAL A 92 12.50 -4.16 -5.00
C VAL A 92 13.33 -3.88 -3.73
N GLY A 93 12.70 -3.43 -2.65
CA GLY A 93 13.35 -3.29 -1.33
C GLY A 93 14.29 -2.08 -1.18
N ASN A 94 14.19 -1.10 -2.08
CA ASN A 94 15.04 0.09 -2.10
C ASN A 94 14.37 1.38 -1.58
N VAL A 95 13.17 1.28 -1.02
CA VAL A 95 12.43 2.42 -0.47
C VAL A 95 11.96 2.09 0.94
N GLY A 96 12.24 2.98 1.90
CA GLY A 96 11.77 2.88 3.28
C GLY A 96 10.85 4.03 3.69
N LEU A 97 10.18 3.87 4.83
CA LEU A 97 9.44 4.91 5.54
C LEU A 97 10.03 5.03 6.95
N LEU A 98 10.79 6.10 7.17
CA LEU A 98 11.49 6.41 8.41
C LEU A 98 10.66 7.39 9.26
N ASN A 99 10.37 7.00 10.49
CA ASN A 99 9.60 7.81 11.42
C ASN A 99 10.47 8.53 12.45
N LYS A 100 10.66 9.84 12.30
CA LYS A 100 11.37 10.69 13.27
C LYS A 100 10.42 11.37 14.28
N LEU A 101 9.12 11.11 14.20
CA LEU A 101 8.15 11.61 15.18
C LEU A 101 8.25 10.82 16.48
N LYS A 102 7.66 11.39 17.55
CA LYS A 102 7.53 10.72 18.85
C LYS A 102 6.30 9.81 18.95
N GLN A 103 5.56 9.65 17.85
CA GLN A 103 4.30 8.89 17.78
C GLN A 103 4.32 7.96 16.56
N PRO A 104 3.63 6.81 16.60
CA PRO A 104 3.55 5.92 15.45
C PRO A 104 2.72 6.57 14.33
N VAL A 105 3.04 6.19 13.10
CA VAL A 105 2.26 6.54 11.91
C VAL A 105 1.94 5.29 11.11
N SER A 106 0.81 5.30 10.39
CA SER A 106 0.44 4.23 9.47
C SER A 106 0.36 4.74 8.03
N ALA A 107 1.00 4.01 7.12
CA ALA A 107 0.79 4.13 5.69
C ALA A 107 -0.09 2.98 5.20
N CYS A 108 -1.21 3.30 4.55
CA CYS A 108 -2.20 2.33 4.11
C CYS A 108 -2.07 2.11 2.60
N GLN A 109 -1.59 0.94 2.20
CA GLN A 109 -1.47 0.57 0.80
C GLN A 109 -2.84 0.23 0.21
N THR A 110 -3.07 0.69 -1.02
CA THR A 110 -4.21 0.31 -1.84
C THR A 110 -4.14 -1.17 -2.21
N VAL A 111 -5.26 -1.88 -2.07
CA VAL A 111 -5.39 -3.28 -2.46
C VAL A 111 -5.47 -3.38 -3.98
N TYR A 112 -4.33 -3.68 -4.60
CA TYR A 112 -4.23 -3.96 -6.03
C TYR A 112 -3.51 -5.28 -6.30
N PRO A 113 -4.04 -6.15 -7.16
CA PRO A 113 -5.44 -6.17 -7.64
C PRO A 113 -6.44 -6.39 -6.49
N GLY A 114 -7.67 -5.88 -6.63
CA GLY A 114 -8.71 -6.04 -5.62
C GLY A 114 -9.70 -4.89 -5.60
N ASN A 115 -10.32 -4.64 -4.45
CA ASN A 115 -11.37 -3.63 -4.29
C ASN A 115 -10.85 -2.18 -4.25
N GLU A 116 -9.55 -1.97 -4.51
CA GLU A 116 -8.90 -0.65 -4.59
C GLU A 116 -9.00 0.17 -3.29
N ALA A 117 -9.22 -0.53 -2.18
CA ALA A 117 -9.33 0.04 -0.85
C ALA A 117 -7.97 0.23 -0.17
N MET A 118 -7.83 1.25 0.68
CA MET A 118 -6.57 1.54 1.41
C MET A 118 -6.52 0.76 2.73
N LEU A 119 -6.32 -0.54 2.63
CA LEU A 119 -6.53 -1.48 3.75
C LEU A 119 -5.26 -2.14 4.27
N ILE A 120 -4.21 -2.24 3.45
CA ILE A 120 -2.99 -2.99 3.80
C ILE A 120 -2.09 -2.07 4.66
N PRO A 121 -1.87 -2.37 5.95
CA PRO A 121 -1.20 -1.44 6.86
C PRO A 121 0.31 -1.65 6.93
N THR A 122 1.08 -0.57 6.76
CA THR A 122 2.45 -0.45 7.26
C THR A 122 2.44 0.51 8.44
N VAL A 123 2.74 0.04 9.65
CA VAL A 123 2.83 0.88 10.86
C VAL A 123 4.30 1.07 11.20
N VAL A 124 4.73 2.32 11.36
CA VAL A 124 6.12 2.66 11.69
C VAL A 124 6.16 3.33 13.05
N HIS A 125 6.79 2.71 14.04
CA HIS A 125 6.90 3.29 15.38
C HIS A 125 7.97 4.37 15.45
N PRO A 126 8.01 5.19 16.53
CA PRO A 126 9.02 6.22 16.69
C PRO A 126 10.45 5.70 16.52
N SER A 127 11.26 6.41 15.74
CA SER A 127 12.66 6.06 15.43
C SER A 127 12.87 4.76 14.64
N GLU A 128 11.81 4.15 14.12
CA GLU A 128 11.89 2.96 13.28
C GLU A 128 11.84 3.31 11.78
N ASN A 129 12.28 2.37 10.95
CA ASN A 129 12.20 2.41 9.51
C ASN A 129 11.60 1.11 8.99
N GLU A 130 10.52 1.21 8.23
CA GLU A 130 9.88 0.05 7.59
C GLU A 130 10.11 0.06 6.09
N THR A 131 10.35 -1.12 5.51
CA THR A 131 10.50 -1.25 4.06
C THR A 131 9.14 -1.11 3.40
N MET A 132 9.06 -0.27 2.37
CA MET A 132 7.86 -0.06 1.58
C MET A 132 7.86 -0.99 0.38
N ASN A 133 6.67 -1.46 -0.04
CA ASN A 133 6.56 -2.28 -1.24
C ASN A 133 6.78 -1.41 -2.48
N VAL A 134 7.85 -1.68 -3.21
CA VAL A 134 8.09 -1.16 -4.56
C VAL A 134 7.85 -2.32 -5.52
N PRO A 135 6.70 -2.37 -6.22
CA PRO A 135 6.46 -3.44 -7.18
C PRO A 135 7.47 -3.38 -8.35
N PRO A 136 8.01 -4.52 -8.79
CA PRO A 136 8.83 -4.58 -9.99
C PRO A 136 7.98 -4.35 -11.24
N SER A 137 8.59 -3.98 -12.36
CA SER A 137 7.89 -3.73 -13.63
C SER A 137 7.09 -4.92 -14.18
N LYS A 138 7.43 -6.15 -13.76
CA LYS A 138 6.70 -7.37 -14.09
C LYS A 138 5.44 -7.61 -13.24
N TYR A 139 5.24 -6.83 -12.18
CA TYR A 139 4.09 -6.97 -11.29
C TYR A 139 2.83 -6.49 -12.00
N TRP A 140 1.84 -7.39 -12.12
CA TRP A 140 0.45 -7.08 -12.48
C TRP A 140 0.26 -5.86 -13.40
N PHE A 141 0.57 -6.02 -14.70
CA PHE A 141 0.54 -4.98 -15.73
C PHE A 141 1.50 -3.79 -15.54
N GLY A 142 2.58 -3.97 -14.78
CA GLY A 142 3.55 -2.91 -14.49
C GLY A 142 3.01 -1.81 -13.59
N THR A 143 2.05 -2.14 -12.72
CA THR A 143 1.42 -1.19 -11.80
C THR A 143 2.34 -0.83 -10.63
N SER A 144 2.11 0.36 -10.06
CA SER A 144 2.80 0.87 -8.87
C SER A 144 2.00 0.60 -7.60
N ALA A 145 2.67 0.66 -6.45
CA ALA A 145 2.01 0.73 -5.16
C ALA A 145 1.65 2.18 -4.82
N HIS A 146 0.46 2.37 -4.27
CA HIS A 146 0.01 3.64 -3.71
C HIS A 146 -0.26 3.47 -2.22
N TYR A 147 0.25 4.41 -1.42
CA TYR A 147 0.07 4.46 0.02
C TYR A 147 -0.57 5.78 0.42
N TYR A 148 -1.45 5.70 1.40
CA TYR A 148 -2.11 6.84 2.01
C TYR A 148 -1.60 6.95 3.45
N LEU A 149 -0.87 8.02 3.72
CA LEU A 149 -0.16 8.20 4.97
C LEU A 149 -1.01 9.03 5.93
N ASN A 150 -1.47 8.37 7.00
CA ASN A 150 -2.42 8.93 7.97
C ASN A 150 -1.78 9.99 8.88
N PRO A 151 -2.58 10.91 9.46
CA PRO A 151 -2.12 11.79 10.54
C PRO A 151 -1.53 11.00 11.73
N ALA A 152 -0.72 11.67 12.55
CA ALA A 152 -0.20 11.08 13.78
C ALA A 152 -1.17 11.30 14.96
N PRO A 153 -1.17 10.46 16.00
CA PRO A 153 -0.72 9.08 15.96
C PRO A 153 -1.65 8.24 15.08
N SER A 154 -1.11 7.22 14.42
CA SER A 154 -1.93 6.24 13.69
C SER A 154 -1.33 4.84 13.73
N THR A 155 -2.19 3.85 13.53
CA THR A 155 -1.93 2.42 13.62
C THR A 155 -2.66 1.69 12.47
N ARG A 156 -2.64 0.36 12.47
CA ARG A 156 -3.42 -0.43 11.51
C ARG A 156 -4.93 -0.16 11.53
N LYS A 157 -5.48 0.42 12.60
CA LYS A 157 -6.92 0.73 12.71
C LYS A 157 -7.35 1.84 11.76
N GLU A 158 -6.41 2.70 11.36
CA GLU A 158 -6.65 3.83 10.48
C GLU A 158 -6.54 3.43 8.99
N CYS A 159 -6.15 2.18 8.67
CA CYS A 159 -6.24 1.62 7.32
C CYS A 159 -7.62 1.05 7.06
N ARG A 160 -8.55 1.98 6.83
CA ARG A 160 -9.97 1.76 6.54
C ARG A 160 -10.51 2.95 5.76
N TRP A 161 -11.72 2.82 5.22
CA TRP A 161 -12.40 3.98 4.64
C TRP A 161 -12.64 5.06 5.71
N GLY A 162 -12.19 6.28 5.42
CA GLY A 162 -12.37 7.45 6.26
C GLY A 162 -13.52 8.33 5.79
N ASN A 163 -13.55 9.55 6.29
CA ASN A 163 -14.41 10.62 5.79
C ASN A 163 -13.76 11.97 6.09
N HIS A 164 -14.33 13.07 5.59
CA HIS A 164 -13.85 14.41 5.96
C HIS A 164 -13.70 14.57 7.48
N GLY A 165 -14.65 14.08 8.29
CA GLY A 165 -14.62 14.03 9.77
C GLY A 165 -13.35 13.43 10.36
N ASN A 166 -12.88 12.35 9.76
CA ASN A 166 -11.79 11.52 10.22
C ASN A 166 -10.89 11.16 9.01
N PRO A 167 -9.91 12.03 8.68
CA PRO A 167 -9.14 11.98 7.43
C PRO A 167 -8.10 10.86 7.47
N VAL A 168 -8.57 9.62 7.36
CA VAL A 168 -7.76 8.40 7.33
C VAL A 168 -8.05 7.58 6.09
N GLY A 169 -7.13 6.67 5.73
CA GLY A 169 -7.25 5.83 4.54
C GLY A 169 -7.43 6.66 3.29
N ASN A 170 -8.57 6.53 2.60
CA ASN A 170 -8.83 7.29 1.37
C ASN A 170 -8.85 8.82 1.55
N TRP A 171 -9.08 9.31 2.78
CA TRP A 171 -9.08 10.73 3.13
C TRP A 171 -7.78 11.21 3.79
N SER A 172 -6.73 10.37 3.80
CA SER A 172 -5.43 10.72 4.40
C SER A 172 -4.81 11.95 3.73
N PRO A 173 -3.98 12.74 4.44
CA PRO A 173 -3.35 13.94 3.90
C PRO A 173 -2.32 13.69 2.79
N TYR A 174 -1.48 12.65 2.91
CA TYR A 174 -0.39 12.42 1.95
C TYR A 174 -0.60 11.14 1.16
N VAL A 175 -0.21 11.19 -0.12
CA VAL A 175 -0.16 10.04 -1.02
C VAL A 175 1.29 9.79 -1.42
N LEU A 176 1.74 8.55 -1.22
CA LEU A 176 3.05 8.07 -1.65
C LEU A 176 2.85 7.09 -2.80
N GLY A 177 3.44 7.36 -3.96
CA GLY A 177 3.46 6.43 -5.08
C GLY A 177 4.85 5.81 -5.22
N MET A 178 4.94 4.53 -5.56
CA MET A 178 6.23 3.90 -5.85
C MET A 178 6.13 2.69 -6.79
N GLY A 179 7.07 2.57 -7.72
CA GLY A 179 7.17 1.42 -8.63
C GLY A 179 8.49 1.43 -9.39
N GLN A 180 8.89 0.27 -9.89
CA GLN A 180 10.06 0.15 -10.77
C GLN A 180 9.61 0.02 -12.22
N ALA A 181 10.19 0.82 -13.11
CA ALA A 181 9.93 0.75 -14.54
C ALA A 181 10.77 -0.36 -15.22
N SER A 182 10.50 -0.61 -16.50
CA SER A 182 11.19 -1.65 -17.28
C SER A 182 12.67 -1.38 -17.52
N ASP A 183 13.11 -0.12 -17.39
CA ASP A 183 14.52 0.28 -17.42
C ASP A 183 15.27 -0.02 -16.11
N GLY A 184 14.57 -0.52 -15.09
CA GLY A 184 15.13 -0.86 -13.78
C GLY A 184 15.25 0.33 -12.82
N LEU A 185 14.82 1.52 -13.22
CA LEU A 185 14.76 2.71 -12.34
C LEU A 185 13.52 2.63 -11.45
N THR A 186 13.67 3.07 -10.19
CA THR A 186 12.55 3.19 -9.26
C THR A 186 12.07 4.64 -9.24
N TYR A 187 10.78 4.84 -9.41
CA TYR A 187 10.12 6.14 -9.30
C TYR A 187 9.33 6.17 -8.01
N ILE A 188 9.55 7.19 -7.19
CA ILE A 188 8.79 7.44 -5.98
C ILE A 188 8.21 8.85 -6.00
N SER A 189 6.97 9.01 -5.56
CA SER A 189 6.29 10.31 -5.52
C SER A 189 5.73 10.60 -4.15
N LEU A 190 5.73 11.88 -3.79
CA LEU A 190 5.13 12.44 -2.58
C LEU A 190 4.16 13.52 -3.01
N ASN A 191 2.89 13.39 -2.68
CA ASN A 191 1.85 14.34 -3.05
C ASN A 191 0.89 14.60 -1.89
N TRP A 192 0.24 15.77 -1.90
CA TRP A 192 -1.00 15.94 -1.15
C TRP A 192 -2.10 15.07 -1.76
N ASN A 193 -2.94 14.50 -0.92
CA ASN A 193 -4.17 13.86 -1.37
C ASN A 193 -5.17 14.95 -1.80
N PRO A 194 -5.65 14.96 -3.05
CA PRO A 194 -6.63 15.96 -3.50
C PRO A 194 -7.94 15.92 -2.71
N GLU A 195 -8.30 14.78 -2.14
CA GLU A 195 -9.50 14.63 -1.30
C GLU A 195 -9.30 15.24 0.11
N PHE A 196 -8.08 15.56 0.52
CA PHE A 196 -7.85 16.13 1.84
C PHE A 196 -8.26 17.61 1.89
N THR A 197 -9.39 17.89 2.54
CA THR A 197 -9.99 19.24 2.58
C THR A 197 -10.03 19.89 3.97
N LYS A 198 -9.37 19.30 4.99
CA LYS A 198 -9.56 19.69 6.40
C LYS A 198 -8.36 20.37 7.05
N ASP A 199 -8.69 21.13 8.11
CA ASP A 199 -7.74 21.69 9.09
C ASP A 199 -6.84 20.61 9.70
N LYS A 200 -5.75 21.05 10.34
CA LYS A 200 -4.47 20.34 10.52
C LYS A 200 -4.27 19.53 11.82
N PRO A 201 -5.19 18.73 12.42
CA PRO A 201 -4.82 18.04 13.64
C PRO A 201 -3.79 16.96 13.30
N HIS A 202 -2.58 17.18 13.82
CA HIS A 202 -1.46 16.23 13.84
C HIS A 202 -0.88 15.85 12.47
N LEU A 203 -0.88 16.81 11.54
CA LEU A 203 -0.05 16.76 10.34
C LEU A 203 1.43 16.96 10.71
N TYR A 204 2.31 16.43 9.86
CA TYR A 204 3.76 16.48 10.02
C TYR A 204 4.44 16.72 8.67
N LYS A 205 5.74 17.01 8.67
CA LYS A 205 6.46 17.20 7.42
C LYS A 205 6.86 15.86 6.86
N VAL A 206 6.84 15.76 5.53
CA VAL A 206 7.30 14.57 4.82
C VAL A 206 8.33 15.01 3.79
N LYS A 207 9.43 14.29 3.69
CA LYS A 207 10.42 14.52 2.63
C LYS A 207 10.99 13.20 2.13
N ILE A 208 11.61 13.24 0.96
CA ILE A 208 12.39 12.12 0.44
C ILE A 208 13.87 12.40 0.72
N GLU A 209 14.54 11.48 1.40
CA GLU A 209 16.00 11.50 1.61
C GLU A 209 16.63 10.35 0.81
N CYS A 210 17.60 10.66 -0.06
CA CYS A 210 18.44 9.64 -0.68
C CYS A 210 19.43 9.10 0.36
N GLU A 211 19.65 7.79 0.41
CA GLU A 211 20.70 7.22 1.26
C GLU A 211 22.09 7.62 0.74
N GLU A 212 23.07 7.67 1.64
CA GLU A 212 24.45 8.03 1.31
C GLU A 212 25.01 7.12 0.21
N GLY A 213 25.68 7.72 -0.77
CA GLY A 213 26.19 7.01 -1.95
C GLY A 213 25.13 6.67 -3.01
N GLY A 214 23.86 6.98 -2.78
CA GLY A 214 22.79 6.81 -3.77
C GLY A 214 22.70 7.95 -4.80
N GLU A 215 22.18 7.63 -5.98
CA GLU A 215 21.91 8.58 -7.05
C GLU A 215 20.39 8.77 -7.22
N CYS A 216 19.87 9.81 -6.56
CA CYS A 216 18.46 10.20 -6.65
C CYS A 216 18.28 11.52 -7.41
N LEU A 217 17.48 11.51 -8.47
CA LEU A 217 17.16 12.68 -9.30
C LEU A 217 15.80 13.26 -8.91
N GLY A 218 15.66 14.59 -8.88
CA GLY A 218 14.41 15.27 -8.50
C GLY A 218 14.33 15.71 -7.03
N LEU A 219 15.45 15.67 -6.30
CA LEU A 219 15.57 16.26 -4.97
C LEU A 219 15.94 17.75 -5.03
N PRO A 220 15.57 18.57 -4.02
CA PRO A 220 14.79 18.21 -2.83
C PRO A 220 13.30 18.00 -3.14
N CYS A 221 12.69 17.02 -2.46
CA CYS A 221 11.26 16.72 -2.57
C CYS A 221 10.64 16.62 -1.16
N SER A 222 9.73 17.53 -0.83
CA SER A 222 9.13 17.62 0.50
C SER A 222 7.77 18.30 0.50
N ILE A 223 6.94 17.93 1.48
CA ILE A 223 5.68 18.58 1.82
C ILE A 223 5.76 19.10 3.25
N ASP A 224 5.39 20.38 3.43
CA ASP A 224 5.30 21.04 4.72
C ASP A 224 3.87 21.60 4.93
N PRO A 225 3.07 21.02 5.85
CA PRO A 225 1.72 21.49 6.14
C PRO A 225 1.67 22.95 6.62
N SER A 226 2.78 23.55 7.06
CA SER A 226 2.82 24.97 7.43
C SER A 226 2.69 25.89 6.21
N GLN A 227 3.01 25.40 5.01
CA GLN A 227 2.98 26.15 3.74
C GLN A 227 1.65 26.04 2.99
N GLY A 228 0.70 25.25 3.53
CA GLY A 228 -0.58 24.94 2.90
C GLY A 228 -0.76 23.44 2.74
N THR A 229 -1.99 23.03 2.45
CA THR A 229 -2.40 21.61 2.32
C THR A 229 -3.00 21.29 0.96
N GLN A 230 -2.81 22.20 -0.01
CA GLN A 230 -3.27 22.06 -1.39
C GLN A 230 -2.18 22.50 -2.34
N GLY A 231 -2.10 21.81 -3.49
CA GLY A 231 -1.06 22.03 -4.47
C GLY A 231 0.31 21.55 -3.98
N GLY A 232 1.12 21.05 -4.91
CA GLY A 232 2.44 20.51 -4.60
C GLY A 232 2.50 19.00 -4.60
N GLY A 233 3.67 18.53 -4.96
CA GLY A 233 3.96 17.13 -5.17
C GLY A 233 5.24 17.03 -5.99
N CYS A 234 5.95 15.93 -5.85
CA CYS A 234 7.20 15.72 -6.54
C CYS A 234 7.44 14.24 -6.76
N THR A 235 8.24 13.94 -7.78
CA THR A 235 8.69 12.58 -8.10
C THR A 235 10.21 12.58 -8.07
N VAL A 236 10.77 11.56 -7.43
CA VAL A 236 12.20 11.29 -7.35
C VAL A 236 12.48 9.98 -8.05
N THR A 237 13.50 9.98 -8.90
CA THR A 237 13.97 8.79 -9.61
C THR A 237 15.23 8.26 -8.93
N LEU A 238 15.19 7.01 -8.48
CA LEU A 238 16.32 6.28 -7.93
C LEU A 238 16.99 5.51 -9.06
N LYS A 239 18.27 5.76 -9.31
CA LYS A 239 19.05 4.89 -10.20
C LYS A 239 19.22 3.51 -9.60
N LYS A 240 19.51 2.53 -10.46
CA LYS A 240 19.77 1.14 -10.06
C LYS A 240 20.79 1.08 -8.93
N GLY A 241 20.46 0.38 -7.84
CA GLY A 241 21.30 0.25 -6.65
C GLY A 241 21.14 1.38 -5.62
N SER A 242 20.47 2.48 -5.97
CA SER A 242 20.18 3.56 -5.03
C SER A 242 19.01 3.21 -4.11
N ARG A 243 19.03 3.77 -2.91
CA ARG A 243 17.99 3.62 -1.89
C ARG A 243 17.56 4.99 -1.40
N ALA A 244 16.30 5.11 -1.00
CA ALA A 244 15.76 6.34 -0.43
C ALA A 244 14.73 6.05 0.65
N ASN A 245 14.48 7.03 1.52
CA ASN A 245 13.46 6.95 2.54
C ASN A 245 12.47 8.11 2.37
N PHE A 246 11.18 7.82 2.47
CA PHE A 246 10.23 8.81 2.94
C PHE A 246 10.50 9.05 4.43
N VAL A 247 10.65 10.29 4.83
CA VAL A 247 10.99 10.67 6.21
C VAL A 247 9.89 11.55 6.76
N VAL A 248 9.24 11.10 7.82
CA VAL A 248 8.22 11.86 8.55
C VAL A 248 8.84 12.50 9.79
N TYR A 249 8.61 13.80 10.01
CA TYR A 249 9.27 14.59 11.05
C TYR A 249 8.50 15.85 11.47
#